data_AF-A0A956J3T6-F1
#
_entry.id   AF-A0A956J3T6-F1
#
_cell.length_a   1.000
_cell.length_b   1.000
_cell.length_c   1.000
_cell.angle_alpha   90.00
_cell.angle_beta   90.00
_cell.angle_gamma   90.00
#
_symmetry.space_group_name_H-M   'P 1'
#
loop_
_entity.id
_entity.type
_entity.pdbx_description
1 polymer ?
#
loop_
_entity_poly.entity_id
_entity_poly.type
_entity_poly.pdbx_seq_one_letter_code
_entity_poly.pdbx_strand_id
1 'polypeptide(L)'
;MRSTDAKKGARVAGIVLRTALGAVLLGAFASAGCQSIAGIEDRTFDPNGGTGGTSSELCTTYCDAIMSACTGTLAQYASVDTCMATCAALPAGNSGDTSGDNVECRVRQARLAASTGEPAVHCPNAGPGGNGACGTNCESYCLLFAKACPEDADLVLDCPASCEGLKDRGALDVELDHGGDTLQCRLVHTSSALVDPIVHCSHAQLAPIAGEWCTEPAEATPSCDDYCRLVTVACTGDDAVYDSEAQCKKACASFTPGATTDTTEDTLGCRKYHSYNSIAAPSIHCPHASVGGDGHCGTTNCPAYCQLLEATCAEDFGTTFVDQAGCLAACASVDGADKDSGFSVTVPDGNTLQCRIRHLLQATGD
;
A
#
# COMPACT_ATOMS: atom_id res chain seq x y z
N MET A 1 -19.68 -12.45 51.74
CA MET A 1 -20.03 -13.72 52.40
C MET A 1 -20.52 -14.69 51.34
N ARG A 2 -19.85 -15.85 51.23
CA ARG A 2 -20.26 -17.13 50.62
C ARG A 2 -21.07 -17.10 49.31
N SER A 3 -20.47 -17.67 48.26
CA SER A 3 -21.16 -18.70 47.48
C SER A 3 -20.15 -19.72 46.97
N THR A 4 -20.45 -20.99 47.22
CA THR A 4 -19.68 -22.19 46.88
C THR A 4 -20.35 -22.93 45.72
N ASP A 5 -19.60 -23.85 45.11
CA ASP A 5 -20.03 -25.01 44.31
C ASP A 5 -20.49 -24.73 42.87
N ALA A 6 -20.18 -25.53 41.84
CA ALA A 6 -19.78 -26.94 41.79
C ALA A 6 -19.00 -27.28 40.51
N LYS A 7 -18.01 -28.17 40.59
CA LYS A 7 -17.56 -29.03 39.47
C LYS A 7 -17.35 -30.47 39.97
N LYS A 8 -18.24 -31.37 39.53
CA LYS A 8 -18.11 -32.83 39.43
C LYS A 8 -18.79 -33.16 38.10
N GLY A 9 -18.33 -34.00 37.18
CA GLY A 9 -17.29 -35.03 37.15
C GLY A 9 -17.84 -36.14 36.24
N ALA A 10 -17.05 -36.67 35.29
CA ALA A 10 -17.34 -37.95 34.65
C ALA A 10 -16.08 -38.53 34.00
N ARG A 11 -15.70 -39.72 34.46
CA ARG A 11 -14.73 -40.66 33.86
C ARG A 11 -15.48 -41.62 32.94
N VAL A 12 -14.88 -42.07 31.83
CA VAL A 12 -15.06 -43.42 31.23
C VAL A 12 -13.82 -43.68 30.34
N ALA A 13 -12.85 -44.48 30.78
CA ALA A 13 -12.67 -45.92 30.61
C ALA A 13 -11.89 -46.31 29.33
N GLY A 14 -10.77 -47.02 29.54
CA GLY A 14 -9.90 -47.52 28.49
C GLY A 14 -10.35 -48.88 27.93
N ILE A 15 -9.80 -49.21 26.76
CA ILE A 15 -9.80 -50.56 26.20
C ILE A 15 -8.39 -50.83 25.67
N VAL A 16 -7.81 -51.93 26.16
CA VAL A 16 -6.57 -52.58 25.71
C VAL A 16 -6.98 -53.85 24.98
N LEU A 17 -6.48 -54.12 23.76
CA LEU A 17 -6.25 -55.51 23.31
C LEU A 17 -5.29 -55.65 22.09
N ARG A 18 -4.08 -56.14 22.41
CA ARG A 18 -3.29 -57.26 21.81
C ARG A 18 -3.02 -57.36 20.29
N THR A 19 -1.76 -57.07 19.94
CA THR A 19 -0.73 -57.92 19.29
C THR A 19 -1.11 -59.03 18.29
N ALA A 20 -0.48 -59.00 17.10
CA ALA A 20 0.12 -60.17 16.47
C ALA A 20 1.32 -59.80 15.58
N LEU A 21 2.37 -60.62 15.70
CA LEU A 21 3.70 -60.57 15.09
C LEU A 21 3.68 -61.16 13.66
N GLY A 22 4.51 -60.64 12.76
CA GLY A 22 4.82 -61.26 11.46
C GLY A 22 6.16 -60.75 10.93
N ALA A 23 7.09 -61.67 10.68
CA ALA A 23 8.53 -61.46 10.62
C ALA A 23 9.09 -61.21 9.20
N VAL A 24 10.18 -60.42 9.16
CA VAL A 24 11.44 -60.57 8.38
C VAL A 24 11.34 -60.79 6.87
N LEU A 25 11.95 -59.86 6.10
CA LEU A 25 12.90 -60.18 5.03
C LEU A 25 13.83 -58.98 4.76
N LEU A 26 15.13 -59.23 4.93
CA LEU A 26 16.22 -58.36 4.49
C LEU A 26 16.20 -58.23 2.97
N GLY A 27 16.34 -56.99 2.47
CA GLY A 27 16.65 -56.70 1.08
C GLY A 27 17.56 -55.48 1.01
N ALA A 28 18.86 -55.71 0.95
CA ALA A 28 19.84 -54.69 0.58
C ALA A 28 19.59 -54.28 -0.88
N PHE A 29 19.25 -53.02 -1.10
CA PHE A 29 19.28 -52.41 -2.44
C PHE A 29 20.20 -51.19 -2.43
N ALA A 30 21.07 -51.23 -3.42
CA ALA A 30 22.18 -50.32 -3.61
C ALA A 30 21.71 -48.89 -3.87
N SER A 31 22.53 -47.97 -3.37
CA SER A 31 22.66 -46.59 -3.82
C SER A 31 22.75 -46.51 -5.35
N ALA A 32 21.66 -46.07 -5.99
CA ALA A 32 21.65 -45.59 -7.36
C ALA A 32 20.52 -44.55 -7.52
N GLY A 33 20.93 -43.28 -7.57
CA GLY A 33 20.30 -42.15 -8.27
C GLY A 33 18.79 -41.95 -8.20
N CYS A 34 18.32 -41.16 -7.24
CA CYS A 34 17.16 -40.29 -7.42
C CYS A 34 17.65 -38.92 -7.92
N GLN A 35 17.91 -38.77 -9.22
CA GLN A 35 18.38 -37.52 -9.84
C GLN A 35 17.58 -37.18 -11.11
N SER A 36 16.30 -37.56 -11.20
CA SER A 36 15.54 -37.35 -12.45
C SER A 36 14.06 -37.01 -12.29
N ILE A 37 13.65 -36.39 -11.17
CA ILE A 37 12.27 -35.87 -11.01
C ILE A 37 12.20 -34.37 -10.64
N ALA A 38 13.33 -33.68 -10.48
CA ALA A 38 13.35 -32.22 -10.51
C ALA A 38 14.04 -31.80 -11.82
N GLY A 39 13.30 -31.15 -12.73
CA GLY A 39 13.84 -30.48 -13.92
C GLY A 39 14.67 -29.25 -13.54
N ILE A 40 15.65 -29.41 -12.67
CA ILE A 40 16.71 -28.44 -12.46
C ILE A 40 17.78 -28.81 -13.47
N GLU A 41 17.75 -28.15 -14.61
CA GLU A 41 18.88 -28.17 -15.53
C GLU A 41 20.08 -27.60 -14.78
N ASP A 42 21.17 -28.39 -14.69
CA ASP A 42 22.47 -27.89 -14.26
C ASP A 42 22.83 -26.70 -15.14
N ARG A 43 22.74 -25.49 -14.59
CA ARG A 43 23.14 -24.26 -15.27
C ARG A 43 24.66 -24.31 -15.43
N THR A 44 25.08 -24.84 -16.56
CA THR A 44 26.44 -24.71 -17.04
C THR A 44 26.66 -23.25 -17.38
N PHE A 45 27.61 -22.61 -16.69
CA PHE A 45 28.06 -21.26 -17.00
C PHE A 45 28.67 -21.28 -18.41
N ASP A 46 27.93 -20.75 -19.38
CA ASP A 46 28.42 -20.45 -20.72
C ASP A 46 29.04 -19.05 -20.72
N PRO A 47 30.37 -18.90 -20.84
CA PRO A 47 31.00 -17.59 -20.88
C PRO A 47 30.71 -16.79 -22.16
N ASN A 48 29.95 -17.32 -23.14
CA ASN A 48 29.69 -16.66 -24.42
C ASN A 48 28.22 -16.71 -24.92
N GLY A 49 27.24 -16.98 -24.05
CA GLY A 49 25.82 -17.02 -24.39
C GLY A 49 25.13 -15.64 -24.39
N GLY A 50 25.21 -14.89 -25.50
CA GLY A 50 24.21 -13.90 -25.97
C GLY A 50 23.94 -12.61 -25.15
N THR A 51 24.42 -11.46 -25.64
CA THR A 51 23.96 -10.06 -25.37
C THR A 51 23.79 -9.57 -23.92
N GLY A 52 24.28 -10.30 -22.91
CA GLY A 52 24.24 -9.91 -21.50
C GLY A 52 25.47 -9.13 -20.98
N GLY A 53 26.45 -8.82 -21.84
CA GLY A 53 27.73 -8.23 -21.41
C GLY A 53 27.68 -6.74 -21.06
N THR A 54 26.71 -5.99 -21.58
CA THR A 54 26.63 -4.54 -21.35
C THR A 54 25.89 -4.17 -20.07
N SER A 55 24.88 -4.97 -19.67
CA SER A 55 24.09 -4.68 -18.46
C SER A 55 24.85 -5.03 -17.18
N SER A 56 25.59 -6.15 -17.13
CA SER A 56 26.36 -6.50 -15.94
C SER A 56 27.51 -5.54 -15.66
N GLU A 57 28.25 -5.13 -16.69
CA GLU A 57 29.36 -4.16 -16.54
C GLU A 57 28.85 -2.76 -16.19
N LEU A 58 27.73 -2.33 -16.80
CA LEU A 58 27.07 -1.08 -16.44
C LEU A 58 26.60 -1.12 -14.99
N CYS A 59 26.04 -2.24 -14.52
CA CYS A 59 25.64 -2.38 -13.12
C CYS A 59 26.81 -2.37 -12.15
N THR A 60 27.93 -3.03 -12.47
CA THR A 60 29.15 -2.91 -11.66
C THR A 60 29.62 -1.47 -11.61
N THR A 61 29.69 -0.79 -12.76
CA THR A 61 30.09 0.63 -12.84
C THR A 61 29.18 1.53 -12.01
N TYR A 62 27.87 1.30 -12.07
CA TYR A 62 26.87 2.02 -11.31
C TYR A 62 27.03 1.78 -9.80
N CYS A 63 27.07 0.52 -9.39
CA CYS A 63 27.15 0.16 -7.99
C CYS A 63 28.47 0.59 -7.35
N ASP A 64 29.59 0.48 -8.06
CA ASP A 64 30.88 1.03 -7.58
C ASP A 64 30.79 2.55 -7.38
N ALA A 65 30.21 3.27 -8.34
CA ALA A 65 30.08 4.72 -8.27
C ALA A 65 29.17 5.17 -7.12
N ILE A 66 27.97 4.59 -7.01
CA ILE A 66 26.99 5.02 -5.99
C ILE A 66 27.45 4.61 -4.58
N MET A 67 27.98 3.40 -4.40
CA MET A 67 28.44 2.93 -3.09
C MET A 67 29.67 3.71 -2.61
N SER A 68 30.48 4.25 -3.53
CA SER A 68 31.60 5.12 -3.18
C SER A 68 31.19 6.57 -2.89
N ALA A 69 30.22 7.11 -3.63
CA ALA A 69 29.85 8.53 -3.54
C ALA A 69 28.77 8.81 -2.48
N CYS A 70 27.88 7.85 -2.26
CA CYS A 70 26.67 7.99 -1.45
C CYS A 70 26.78 7.07 -0.23
N THR A 71 27.16 7.66 0.91
CA THR A 71 27.47 6.93 2.15
C THR A 71 26.81 7.58 3.37
N GLY A 72 26.81 6.90 4.51
CA GLY A 72 26.14 7.37 5.73
C GLY A 72 24.66 7.59 5.49
N THR A 73 24.11 8.71 5.95
CA THR A 73 22.70 9.08 5.75
C THR A 73 22.31 9.36 4.29
N LEU A 74 23.27 9.34 3.36
CA LEU A 74 23.02 9.46 1.92
C LEU A 74 23.17 8.12 1.19
N ALA A 75 23.48 7.03 1.90
CA ALA A 75 23.51 5.70 1.31
C ALA A 75 22.16 5.38 0.68
N GLN A 76 22.19 4.83 -0.54
CA GLN A 76 20.98 4.50 -1.31
C GLN A 76 20.69 3.00 -1.35
N TYR A 77 21.62 2.17 -0.87
CA TYR A 77 21.48 0.72 -0.76
C TYR A 77 22.13 0.24 0.54
N ALA A 78 21.48 -0.72 1.20
CA ALA A 78 22.03 -1.37 2.39
C ALA A 78 23.21 -2.30 2.06
N SER A 79 23.30 -2.80 0.82
CA SER A 79 24.36 -3.71 0.38
C SER A 79 24.64 -3.60 -1.12
N VAL A 80 25.82 -4.09 -1.53
CA VAL A 80 26.18 -4.21 -2.96
C VAL A 80 25.22 -5.17 -3.67
N ASP A 81 24.80 -6.26 -3.02
CA ASP A 81 23.88 -7.23 -3.61
C ASP A 81 22.51 -6.60 -3.93
N THR A 82 21.98 -5.78 -3.01
CA THR A 82 20.74 -5.01 -3.23
C THR A 82 20.90 -4.01 -4.38
N CYS A 83 22.06 -3.33 -4.47
CA CYS A 83 22.33 -2.41 -5.59
C CYS A 83 22.35 -3.17 -6.93
N MET A 84 23.07 -4.29 -6.99
CA MET A 84 23.21 -5.09 -8.21
C MET A 84 21.87 -5.67 -8.65
N ALA A 85 21.06 -6.17 -7.72
CA ALA A 85 19.73 -6.70 -7.99
C ALA A 85 18.78 -5.59 -8.49
N THR A 86 18.82 -4.41 -7.87
CA THR A 86 18.06 -3.23 -8.33
C THR A 86 18.47 -2.81 -9.73
N CYS A 87 19.77 -2.72 -10.00
CA CYS A 87 20.28 -2.34 -11.31
C CYS A 87 19.83 -3.32 -12.41
N ALA A 88 19.90 -4.62 -12.13
CA ALA A 88 19.47 -5.65 -13.08
C ALA A 88 17.97 -5.59 -13.40
N ALA A 89 17.15 -5.03 -12.50
CA ALA A 89 15.71 -4.85 -12.70
C ALA A 89 15.36 -3.58 -13.48
N LEU A 90 16.23 -2.55 -13.46
CA LEU A 90 16.02 -1.30 -14.16
C LEU A 90 16.35 -1.39 -15.66
N PRO A 91 15.69 -0.58 -16.52
CA PRO A 91 16.13 -0.40 -17.90
C PRO A 91 17.56 0.13 -17.96
N ALA A 92 18.39 -0.40 -18.85
CA ALA A 92 19.78 0.05 -18.96
C ALA A 92 19.90 1.53 -19.39
N GLY A 93 19.06 1.97 -20.34
CA GLY A 93 19.16 3.29 -20.97
C GLY A 93 20.17 3.32 -22.12
N ASN A 94 20.32 4.47 -22.76
CA ASN A 94 21.37 4.73 -23.73
C ASN A 94 22.54 5.45 -23.07
N SER A 95 23.74 5.22 -23.60
CA SER A 95 24.94 5.89 -23.11
C SER A 95 24.78 7.41 -23.15
N GLY A 96 24.98 8.05 -22.01
CA GLY A 96 24.85 9.50 -21.87
C GLY A 96 23.45 10.01 -21.57
N ASP A 97 22.46 9.13 -21.36
CA ASP A 97 21.15 9.53 -20.87
C ASP A 97 21.27 10.37 -19.60
N THR A 98 20.60 11.52 -19.60
CA THR A 98 20.62 12.48 -18.48
C THR A 98 19.31 12.51 -17.70
N SER A 99 18.32 11.73 -18.15
CA SER A 99 16.96 11.66 -17.63
C SER A 99 16.34 10.31 -17.99
N GLY A 100 15.16 10.05 -17.45
CA GLY A 100 14.44 8.79 -17.64
C GLY A 100 14.78 7.77 -16.57
N ASP A 101 13.86 6.84 -16.33
CA ASP A 101 14.04 5.78 -15.34
C ASP A 101 14.95 4.67 -15.87
N ASN A 102 16.26 4.91 -15.83
CA ASN A 102 17.27 3.98 -16.32
C ASN A 102 18.62 4.08 -15.59
N VAL A 103 19.43 3.03 -15.76
CA VAL A 103 20.74 2.89 -15.10
C VAL A 103 21.74 3.94 -15.58
N GLU A 104 21.79 4.28 -16.87
CA GLU A 104 22.72 5.30 -17.41
C GLU A 104 22.52 6.68 -16.75
N CYS A 105 21.27 7.10 -16.55
CA CYS A 105 20.94 8.32 -15.80
C CYS A 105 21.46 8.23 -14.36
N ARG A 106 21.23 7.10 -13.67
CA ARG A 106 21.64 6.89 -12.28
C ARG A 106 23.16 6.84 -12.12
N VAL A 107 23.89 6.22 -13.05
CA VAL A 107 25.36 6.26 -13.13
C VAL A 107 25.84 7.69 -13.20
N ARG A 108 25.22 8.51 -14.05
CA ARG A 108 25.57 9.93 -14.17
C ARG A 108 25.34 10.66 -12.85
N GLN A 109 24.22 10.45 -12.18
CA GLN A 109 23.95 11.08 -10.87
C GLN A 109 24.97 10.64 -9.82
N ALA A 110 25.29 9.34 -9.72
CA ALA A 110 26.31 8.84 -8.80
C ALA A 110 27.70 9.47 -9.05
N ARG A 111 28.10 9.64 -10.32
CA ARG A 111 29.34 10.34 -10.68
C ARG A 111 29.31 11.84 -10.39
N LEU A 112 28.15 12.49 -10.57
CA LEU A 112 27.97 13.89 -10.22
C LEU A 112 28.09 14.10 -8.70
N ALA A 113 27.50 13.23 -7.89
CA ALA A 113 27.64 13.27 -6.42
C ALA A 113 29.11 13.37 -5.97
N ALA A 114 30.00 12.58 -6.60
CA ALA A 114 31.43 12.62 -6.31
C ALA A 114 32.14 13.84 -6.93
N SER A 115 31.86 14.17 -8.19
CA SER A 115 32.62 15.17 -8.95
C SER A 115 32.25 16.61 -8.64
N THR A 116 30.99 16.89 -8.25
CA THR A 116 30.55 18.23 -7.85
C THR A 116 30.76 18.49 -6.36
N GLY A 117 30.89 17.43 -5.55
CA GLY A 117 30.91 17.55 -4.09
C GLY A 117 29.53 17.85 -3.49
N GLU A 118 28.45 17.59 -4.24
CA GLU A 118 27.05 17.82 -3.83
C GLU A 118 26.27 16.50 -3.70
N PRO A 119 26.70 15.54 -2.85
CA PRO A 119 26.06 14.23 -2.75
C PRO A 119 24.60 14.32 -2.29
N ALA A 120 24.23 15.29 -1.46
CA ALA A 120 22.84 15.47 -1.02
C ALA A 120 21.88 15.81 -2.19
N VAL A 121 22.39 16.39 -3.28
CA VAL A 121 21.59 16.70 -4.48
C VAL A 121 21.50 15.47 -5.39
N HIS A 122 22.59 14.74 -5.55
CA HIS A 122 22.71 13.71 -6.57
C HIS A 122 22.43 12.29 -6.10
N CYS A 123 22.70 11.96 -4.83
CA CYS A 123 22.48 10.60 -4.31
C CYS A 123 21.01 10.17 -4.36
N PRO A 124 20.01 10.99 -3.96
CA PRO A 124 18.61 10.61 -4.10
C PRO A 124 18.20 10.30 -5.54
N ASN A 125 18.76 11.04 -6.50
CA ASN A 125 18.51 10.86 -7.93
C ASN A 125 19.20 9.60 -8.49
N ALA A 126 20.29 9.19 -7.87
CA ALA A 126 21.00 7.98 -8.23
C ALA A 126 20.32 6.74 -7.64
N GLY A 127 19.58 6.85 -6.53
CA GLY A 127 19.01 5.72 -5.80
C GLY A 127 17.87 4.96 -6.51
N PRO A 128 17.28 3.95 -5.85
CA PRO A 128 16.27 3.07 -6.47
C PRO A 128 15.04 3.85 -6.95
N GLY A 129 14.57 4.86 -6.21
CA GLY A 129 13.41 5.67 -6.58
C GLY A 129 13.66 6.72 -7.68
N GLY A 130 14.90 7.14 -7.91
CA GLY A 130 15.25 8.13 -8.94
C GLY A 130 14.81 9.58 -8.65
N ASN A 131 14.04 9.82 -7.58
CA ASN A 131 13.71 11.12 -6.97
C ASN A 131 13.33 12.25 -7.97
N GLY A 132 12.68 11.89 -9.07
CA GLY A 132 12.19 12.78 -10.12
C GLY A 132 13.22 13.13 -11.20
N ALA A 133 14.52 12.90 -10.98
CA ALA A 133 15.56 13.22 -11.95
C ALA A 133 15.87 12.07 -12.92
N CYS A 134 15.91 10.84 -12.40
CA CYS A 134 16.06 9.62 -13.18
C CYS A 134 14.79 8.79 -13.07
N GLY A 135 13.63 9.39 -13.38
CA GLY A 135 12.31 8.80 -13.10
C GLY A 135 11.73 9.28 -11.77
N THR A 136 10.42 9.23 -11.64
CA THR A 136 9.74 9.49 -10.37
C THR A 136 9.90 8.32 -9.41
N ASN A 137 9.72 8.57 -8.11
CA ASN A 137 9.73 7.52 -7.11
C ASN A 137 8.63 6.48 -7.38
N CYS A 138 7.46 6.90 -7.85
CA CYS A 138 6.35 6.01 -8.16
C CYS A 138 6.60 5.16 -9.40
N GLU A 139 7.11 5.74 -10.49
CA GLU A 139 7.52 4.99 -11.68
C GLU A 139 8.52 3.89 -11.31
N SER A 140 9.57 4.26 -10.59
CA SER A 140 10.64 3.33 -10.21
C SER A 140 10.15 2.26 -9.23
N TYR A 141 9.38 2.66 -8.20
CA TYR A 141 8.78 1.72 -7.25
C TYR A 141 7.93 0.67 -7.98
N CYS A 142 7.00 1.11 -8.83
CA CYS A 142 6.10 0.19 -9.53
C CYS A 142 6.84 -0.75 -10.48
N LEU A 143 7.86 -0.23 -11.18
CA LEU A 143 8.71 -1.06 -12.04
C LEU A 143 9.44 -2.12 -11.23
N LEU A 144 10.11 -1.72 -10.15
CA LEU A 144 10.90 -2.63 -9.31
C LEU A 144 10.00 -3.64 -8.58
N PHE A 145 8.84 -3.20 -8.08
CA PHE A 145 7.88 -4.03 -7.37
C PHE A 145 7.32 -5.12 -8.26
N ALA A 146 6.95 -4.79 -9.51
CA ALA A 146 6.52 -5.78 -10.50
C ALA A 146 7.60 -6.82 -10.84
N LYS A 147 8.89 -6.48 -10.69
CA LYS A 147 10.00 -7.43 -10.87
C LYS A 147 10.26 -8.28 -9.64
N ALA A 148 10.18 -7.70 -8.46
CA ALA A 148 10.45 -8.38 -7.19
C ALA A 148 9.30 -9.30 -6.75
N CYS A 149 8.06 -8.83 -6.93
CA CYS A 149 6.86 -9.39 -6.33
C CYS A 149 5.72 -9.49 -7.39
N PRO A 150 5.90 -10.29 -8.47
CA PRO A 150 4.97 -10.29 -9.60
C PRO A 150 3.54 -10.71 -9.23
N GLU A 151 3.38 -11.64 -8.28
CA GLU A 151 2.04 -12.09 -7.83
C GLU A 151 1.26 -10.98 -7.12
N ASP A 152 1.94 -10.15 -6.33
CA ASP A 152 1.32 -9.03 -5.63
C ASP A 152 1.08 -7.82 -6.55
N ALA A 153 1.96 -7.62 -7.54
CA ALA A 153 1.85 -6.51 -8.47
C ALA A 153 0.61 -6.60 -9.37
N ASP A 154 0.17 -7.81 -9.72
CA ASP A 154 -1.03 -8.06 -10.52
C ASP A 154 -2.34 -7.64 -9.80
N LEU A 155 -2.28 -7.37 -8.49
CA LEU A 155 -3.44 -6.90 -7.71
C LEU A 155 -3.69 -5.39 -7.85
N VAL A 156 -2.75 -4.65 -8.42
CA VAL A 156 -2.82 -3.19 -8.56
C VAL A 156 -3.14 -2.82 -10.00
N LEU A 157 -4.34 -2.28 -10.24
CA LEU A 157 -4.83 -2.00 -11.60
C LEU A 157 -3.97 -0.96 -12.36
N ASP A 158 -3.59 0.12 -11.68
CA ASP A 158 -2.71 1.17 -12.21
C ASP A 158 -1.73 1.58 -11.11
N CYS A 159 -0.58 0.91 -11.05
CA CYS A 159 0.38 1.13 -9.98
C CYS A 159 0.93 2.56 -9.97
N PRO A 160 1.45 3.13 -11.08
CA PRO A 160 1.99 4.48 -11.06
C PRO A 160 0.98 5.51 -10.58
N ALA A 161 -0.27 5.47 -11.07
CA ALA A 161 -1.30 6.38 -10.61
C ALA A 161 -1.61 6.17 -9.13
N SER A 162 -1.85 4.93 -8.70
CA SER A 162 -2.20 4.59 -7.32
C SER A 162 -1.10 4.95 -6.31
N CYS A 163 0.16 4.85 -6.72
CA CYS A 163 1.31 5.20 -5.91
C CYS A 163 1.32 6.68 -5.49
N GLU A 164 0.80 7.59 -6.31
CA GLU A 164 0.69 9.02 -5.98
C GLU A 164 -0.23 9.28 -4.76
N GLY A 165 -1.04 8.28 -4.37
CA GLY A 165 -1.82 8.30 -3.13
C GLY A 165 -0.96 8.22 -1.87
N LEU A 166 0.27 7.68 -1.96
CA LEU A 166 1.18 7.50 -0.84
C LEU A 166 1.93 8.78 -0.47
N LYS A 167 2.39 8.85 0.77
CA LYS A 167 3.28 9.93 1.21
C LYS A 167 4.66 9.75 0.61
N ASP A 168 5.01 10.62 -0.33
CA ASP A 168 6.37 10.75 -0.85
C ASP A 168 7.16 11.81 -0.05
N ARG A 169 8.19 11.38 0.67
CA ARG A 169 9.13 12.26 1.39
C ARG A 169 10.34 12.70 0.56
N GLY A 170 10.38 12.33 -0.72
CA GLY A 170 11.49 12.57 -1.63
C GLY A 170 12.62 11.57 -1.42
N ALA A 171 13.73 12.04 -0.84
CA ALA A 171 14.96 11.26 -0.74
C ALA A 171 14.78 10.02 0.16
N LEU A 172 15.37 8.91 -0.28
CA LEU A 172 15.48 7.67 0.47
C LEU A 172 16.63 7.75 1.48
N ASP A 173 16.34 7.36 2.72
CA ASP A 173 17.30 7.04 3.77
C ASP A 173 17.18 5.55 4.11
N VAL A 174 18.14 4.76 3.68
CA VAL A 174 18.12 3.30 3.85
C VAL A 174 18.24 2.82 5.30
N GLU A 175 18.55 3.69 6.26
CA GLU A 175 18.60 3.33 7.68
C GLU A 175 17.30 3.68 8.41
N LEU A 176 16.60 4.73 7.96
CA LEU A 176 15.40 5.23 8.63
C LEU A 176 14.09 4.80 7.96
N ASP A 177 14.12 4.52 6.66
CA ASP A 177 12.92 4.26 5.87
C ASP A 177 12.53 2.77 5.92
N HIS A 178 12.45 2.21 7.12
CA HIS A 178 11.97 0.84 7.37
C HIS A 178 10.56 0.81 7.97
N GLY A 179 9.90 1.95 8.13
CA GLY A 179 8.54 2.03 8.69
C GLY A 179 7.79 3.28 8.23
N GLY A 180 6.55 3.39 8.69
CA GLY A 180 5.64 4.47 8.30
C GLY A 180 5.02 4.25 6.93
N ASP A 181 3.82 4.81 6.73
CA ASP A 181 3.05 4.64 5.50
C ASP A 181 3.54 5.59 4.40
N THR A 182 4.73 5.29 3.89
CA THR A 182 5.46 6.14 2.94
C THR A 182 5.92 5.34 1.73
N LEU A 183 6.14 6.04 0.62
CA LEU A 183 6.71 5.46 -0.58
C LEU A 183 8.17 5.02 -0.34
N GLN A 184 8.92 5.76 0.46
CA GLN A 184 10.30 5.44 0.82
C GLN A 184 10.41 4.10 1.55
N CYS A 185 9.52 3.84 2.52
CA CYS A 185 9.47 2.54 3.19
C CYS A 185 9.30 1.39 2.18
N ARG A 186 8.35 1.56 1.27
CA ARG A 186 8.07 0.58 0.21
C ARG A 186 9.22 0.44 -0.78
N LEU A 187 9.95 1.52 -1.09
CA LEU A 187 11.14 1.48 -1.94
C LEU A 187 12.29 0.68 -1.29
N VAL A 188 12.54 0.84 0.01
CA VAL A 188 13.55 0.03 0.73
C VAL A 188 13.16 -1.45 0.67
N HIS A 189 11.91 -1.78 1.00
CA HIS A 189 11.45 -3.16 1.01
C HIS A 189 11.38 -3.77 -0.39
N THR A 190 10.96 -3.01 -1.40
CA THR A 190 10.98 -3.45 -2.81
C THR A 190 12.39 -3.73 -3.29
N SER A 191 13.35 -2.85 -2.99
CA SER A 191 14.76 -3.05 -3.36
C SER A 191 15.33 -4.30 -2.69
N SER A 192 14.96 -4.54 -1.42
CA SER A 192 15.38 -5.72 -0.66
C SER A 192 14.69 -7.01 -1.16
N ALA A 193 13.45 -6.91 -1.62
CA ALA A 193 12.68 -8.02 -2.20
C ALA A 193 13.28 -8.56 -3.51
N LEU A 194 14.08 -7.76 -4.23
CA LEU A 194 14.84 -8.25 -5.39
C LEU A 194 15.94 -9.27 -5.01
N VAL A 195 16.32 -9.33 -3.73
CA VAL A 195 17.28 -10.30 -3.18
C VAL A 195 16.57 -11.38 -2.37
N ASP A 196 15.62 -11.01 -1.51
CA ASP A 196 14.84 -11.93 -0.68
C ASP A 196 13.34 -11.61 -0.74
N PRO A 197 12.63 -12.08 -1.79
CA PRO A 197 11.22 -11.75 -2.00
C PRO A 197 10.30 -12.36 -0.92
N ILE A 198 10.67 -13.52 -0.36
CA ILE A 198 9.87 -14.21 0.66
C ILE A 198 9.69 -13.33 1.90
N VAL A 199 10.76 -12.62 2.29
CA VAL A 199 10.74 -11.79 3.50
C VAL A 199 10.12 -10.43 3.25
N HIS A 200 10.22 -9.87 2.03
CA HIS A 200 9.97 -8.45 1.82
C HIS A 200 8.73 -8.12 0.97
N CYS A 201 8.18 -9.06 0.18
CA CYS A 201 7.04 -8.76 -0.68
C CYS A 201 5.76 -8.42 0.09
N SER A 202 5.46 -9.13 1.18
CA SER A 202 4.24 -8.95 1.99
C SER A 202 4.07 -7.54 2.55
N HIS A 203 5.15 -6.76 2.65
CA HIS A 203 5.12 -5.40 3.21
C HIS A 203 5.84 -4.38 2.34
N ALA A 204 5.99 -4.70 1.05
CA ALA A 204 6.38 -3.76 0.00
C ALA A 204 5.17 -3.27 -0.83
N GLN A 205 3.97 -3.82 -0.61
CA GLN A 205 2.74 -3.53 -1.34
C GLN A 205 2.25 -2.08 -1.15
N LEU A 206 1.55 -1.53 -2.15
CA LEU A 206 0.91 -0.20 -2.04
C LEU A 206 -0.10 -0.16 -0.89
N ALA A 207 -1.02 -1.13 -0.87
CA ALA A 207 -1.98 -1.25 0.23
C ALA A 207 -1.26 -1.83 1.46
N PRO A 208 -1.30 -1.13 2.62
CA PRO A 208 -0.69 -1.63 3.84
C PRO A 208 -1.44 -2.87 4.36
N ILE A 209 -0.70 -3.87 4.81
CA ILE A 209 -1.24 -5.02 5.53
C ILE A 209 -1.21 -4.71 7.03
N ALA A 210 -2.35 -4.85 7.70
CA ALA A 210 -2.45 -4.55 9.13
C ALA A 210 -1.49 -5.41 9.97
N GLY A 211 -0.69 -4.78 10.83
CA GLY A 211 0.30 -5.45 11.67
C GLY A 211 1.65 -5.70 11.01
N GLU A 212 1.83 -5.30 9.76
CA GLU A 212 3.08 -5.40 9.01
C GLU A 212 3.83 -4.06 8.92
N TRP A 213 4.98 -4.07 8.23
CA TRP A 213 5.79 -2.88 7.95
C TRP A 213 5.14 -1.95 6.92
N CYS A 214 5.71 -0.75 6.78
CA CYS A 214 5.19 0.33 5.92
C CYS A 214 3.74 0.72 6.20
N THR A 215 3.34 0.60 7.46
CA THR A 215 2.05 1.05 7.98
C THR A 215 2.25 2.25 8.90
N GLU A 216 1.20 3.06 9.07
CA GLU A 216 1.19 4.06 10.14
C GLU A 216 1.17 3.34 11.49
N PRO A 217 1.86 3.86 12.53
CA PRO A 217 1.76 3.33 13.89
C PRO A 217 0.29 3.23 14.33
N ALA A 218 -0.04 2.21 15.12
CA ALA A 218 -1.41 2.01 15.61
C ALA A 218 -1.91 3.20 16.44
N GLU A 219 -0.99 3.91 17.10
CA GLU A 219 -1.25 5.08 17.93
C GLU A 219 -1.27 6.39 17.13
N ALA A 220 -0.91 6.36 15.84
CA ALA A 220 -0.97 7.54 14.99
C ALA A 220 -2.43 7.95 14.76
N THR A 221 -2.67 9.25 14.68
CA THR A 221 -3.99 9.78 14.34
C THR A 221 -4.12 9.84 12.82
N PRO A 222 -5.16 9.22 12.22
CA PRO A 222 -5.42 9.37 10.78
C PRO A 222 -5.50 10.85 10.37
N SER A 223 -4.87 11.20 9.26
CA SER A 223 -4.80 12.57 8.75
C SER A 223 -5.69 12.75 7.52
N CYS A 224 -6.39 13.89 7.45
CA CYS A 224 -7.13 14.28 6.26
C CYS A 224 -6.23 14.45 5.04
N ASP A 225 -4.97 14.85 5.23
CA ASP A 225 -4.03 14.97 4.10
C ASP A 225 -3.74 13.61 3.47
N ASP A 226 -3.47 12.58 4.29
CA ASP A 226 -3.14 11.25 3.77
C ASP A 226 -4.37 10.56 3.18
N TYR A 227 -5.52 10.67 3.85
CA TYR A 227 -6.78 10.14 3.32
C TYR A 227 -7.19 10.81 2.01
N CYS A 228 -7.21 12.15 1.96
CA CYS A 228 -7.70 12.86 0.78
C CYS A 228 -6.76 12.75 -0.42
N ARG A 229 -5.44 12.65 -0.21
CA ARG A 229 -4.50 12.32 -1.28
C ARG A 229 -4.78 10.92 -1.84
N LEU A 230 -4.97 9.92 -0.96
CA LEU A 230 -5.22 8.54 -1.37
C LEU A 230 -6.57 8.35 -2.07
N VAL A 231 -7.66 8.84 -1.48
CA VAL A 231 -9.02 8.60 -2.01
C VAL A 231 -9.23 9.27 -3.36
N THR A 232 -8.64 10.46 -3.60
CA THR A 232 -8.82 11.16 -4.88
C THR A 232 -7.98 10.58 -6.01
N VAL A 233 -6.94 9.82 -5.67
CA VAL A 233 -6.16 9.01 -6.61
C VAL A 233 -6.84 7.67 -6.89
N ALA A 234 -7.31 6.97 -5.85
CA ALA A 234 -7.92 5.65 -5.98
C ALA A 234 -9.34 5.68 -6.57
N CYS A 235 -10.08 6.77 -6.34
CA CYS A 235 -11.48 6.92 -6.75
C CYS A 235 -11.61 8.07 -7.76
N THR A 236 -11.62 7.71 -9.05
CA THR A 236 -11.70 8.65 -10.17
C THR A 236 -12.83 8.27 -11.13
N GLY A 237 -13.17 9.14 -12.08
CA GLY A 237 -14.21 8.87 -13.08
C GLY A 237 -15.57 8.61 -12.42
N ASP A 238 -16.23 7.52 -12.81
CA ASP A 238 -17.55 7.14 -12.28
C ASP A 238 -17.50 6.71 -10.80
N ASP A 239 -16.33 6.32 -10.30
CA ASP A 239 -16.11 5.93 -8.90
C ASP A 239 -15.66 7.11 -8.02
N ALA A 240 -15.52 8.32 -8.59
CA ALA A 240 -15.10 9.49 -7.83
C ALA A 240 -16.09 9.82 -6.71
N VAL A 241 -15.59 9.97 -5.48
CA VAL A 241 -16.40 10.30 -4.29
C VAL A 241 -16.15 11.72 -3.75
N TYR A 242 -15.24 12.45 -4.38
CA TYR A 242 -15.02 13.88 -4.20
C TYR A 242 -14.70 14.52 -5.55
N ASP A 243 -15.10 15.78 -5.74
CA ASP A 243 -14.76 16.55 -6.95
C ASP A 243 -13.27 16.97 -6.96
N SER A 244 -12.66 17.11 -5.78
CA SER A 244 -11.25 17.49 -5.64
C SER A 244 -10.70 17.12 -4.26
N GLU A 245 -9.37 17.07 -4.15
CA GLU A 245 -8.68 16.89 -2.86
C GLU A 245 -9.01 18.03 -1.87
N ALA A 246 -9.16 19.26 -2.35
CA ALA A 246 -9.53 20.40 -1.51
C ALA A 246 -10.94 20.25 -0.92
N GLN A 247 -11.92 19.83 -1.73
CA GLN A 247 -13.28 19.53 -1.24
C GLN A 247 -13.25 18.36 -0.24
N CYS A 248 -12.47 17.30 -0.54
CA CYS A 248 -12.29 16.19 0.38
C CYS A 248 -11.77 16.67 1.74
N LYS A 249 -10.73 17.50 1.77
CA LYS A 249 -10.13 17.98 3.03
C LYS A 249 -11.10 18.78 3.88
N LYS A 250 -11.93 19.62 3.24
CA LYS A 250 -12.97 20.38 3.95
C LYS A 250 -14.04 19.44 4.55
N ALA A 251 -14.52 18.46 3.79
CA ALA A 251 -15.47 17.47 4.30
C ALA A 251 -14.85 16.59 5.41
N CYS A 252 -13.58 16.20 5.24
CA CYS A 252 -12.85 15.38 6.19
C CYS A 252 -12.72 16.02 7.58
N ALA A 253 -12.75 17.35 7.67
CA ALA A 253 -12.71 18.06 8.95
C ALA A 253 -13.90 17.74 9.87
N SER A 254 -15.00 17.18 9.35
CA SER A 254 -16.13 16.73 10.17
C SER A 254 -16.00 15.28 10.66
N PHE A 255 -15.04 14.51 10.14
CA PHE A 255 -14.89 13.10 10.52
C PHE A 255 -14.20 12.94 11.87
N THR A 256 -14.67 11.96 12.65
CA THR A 256 -13.93 11.50 13.81
C THR A 256 -12.66 10.79 13.33
N PRO A 257 -11.44 11.15 13.79
CA PRO A 257 -10.22 10.53 13.26
C PRO A 257 -10.16 9.02 13.43
N GLY A 258 -10.54 8.50 14.60
CA GLY A 258 -10.45 7.08 14.92
C GLY A 258 -9.01 6.57 15.06
N ALA A 259 -8.84 5.26 14.93
CA ALA A 259 -7.54 4.60 14.87
C ALA A 259 -7.16 4.23 13.43
N THR A 260 -5.85 4.12 13.15
CA THR A 260 -5.34 3.68 11.84
C THR A 260 -5.71 2.22 11.51
N THR A 261 -6.17 1.46 12.49
CA THR A 261 -6.63 0.08 12.36
C THR A 261 -8.15 -0.06 12.19
N ASP A 262 -8.90 1.04 12.24
CA ASP A 262 -10.36 0.99 12.08
C ASP A 262 -10.72 0.50 10.67
N THR A 263 -11.71 -0.38 10.61
CA THR A 263 -12.17 -0.99 9.33
C THR A 263 -13.68 -0.99 9.21
N THR A 264 -14.41 -0.70 10.29
CA THR A 264 -15.88 -0.69 10.29
C THR A 264 -16.50 0.49 11.05
N GLU A 265 -15.68 1.19 11.82
CA GLU A 265 -16.06 2.32 12.64
C GLU A 265 -16.32 3.56 11.75
N ASP A 266 -17.24 4.44 12.16
CA ASP A 266 -17.46 5.71 11.44
C ASP A 266 -16.33 6.69 11.75
N THR A 267 -15.18 6.41 11.16
CA THR A 267 -13.94 7.14 11.41
C THR A 267 -13.15 7.37 10.12
N LEU A 268 -12.26 8.36 10.16
CA LEU A 268 -11.31 8.61 9.08
C LEU A 268 -10.37 7.43 8.84
N GLY A 269 -10.00 6.70 9.90
CA GLY A 269 -9.24 5.45 9.81
C GLY A 269 -9.90 4.42 8.89
N CYS A 270 -11.19 4.14 9.11
CA CYS A 270 -11.96 3.23 8.25
C CYS A 270 -12.04 3.71 6.80
N ARG A 271 -12.24 5.01 6.57
CA ARG A 271 -12.29 5.58 5.21
C ARG A 271 -10.95 5.47 4.50
N LYS A 272 -9.83 5.66 5.21
CA LYS A 272 -8.48 5.43 4.68
C LYS A 272 -8.26 3.95 4.35
N TYR A 273 -8.71 3.03 5.20
CA TYR A 273 -8.67 1.59 4.91
C TYR A 273 -9.40 1.26 3.60
N HIS A 274 -10.63 1.74 3.42
CA HIS A 274 -11.35 1.51 2.17
C HIS A 274 -10.71 2.21 0.97
N SER A 275 -10.13 3.40 1.14
CA SER A 275 -9.39 4.08 0.07
C SER A 275 -8.21 3.24 -0.44
N TYR A 276 -7.51 2.51 0.43
CA TYR A 276 -6.48 1.56 -0.01
C TYR A 276 -7.05 0.38 -0.81
N ASN A 277 -8.17 -0.18 -0.37
CA ASN A 277 -8.81 -1.28 -1.08
C ASN A 277 -9.43 -0.85 -2.43
N SER A 278 -9.77 0.44 -2.57
CA SER A 278 -10.22 1.02 -3.83
C SER A 278 -9.18 0.95 -4.95
N ILE A 279 -7.89 0.85 -4.63
CA ILE A 279 -6.82 0.66 -5.63
C ILE A 279 -7.03 -0.62 -6.44
N ALA A 280 -7.51 -1.69 -5.79
CA ALA A 280 -7.75 -2.98 -6.44
C ALA A 280 -9.20 -3.14 -6.93
N ALA A 281 -10.16 -2.55 -6.23
CA ALA A 281 -11.59 -2.70 -6.53
C ALA A 281 -12.36 -1.38 -6.28
N PRO A 282 -12.21 -0.38 -7.16
CA PRO A 282 -12.76 0.97 -6.94
C PRO A 282 -14.29 0.97 -6.83
N SER A 283 -14.98 0.31 -7.76
CA SER A 283 -16.45 0.17 -7.73
C SER A 283 -17.05 -0.45 -6.45
N ILE A 284 -16.26 -1.17 -5.67
CA ILE A 284 -16.70 -1.76 -4.39
C ILE A 284 -16.35 -0.80 -3.25
N HIS A 285 -15.11 -0.32 -3.18
CA HIS A 285 -14.61 0.34 -1.97
C HIS A 285 -14.69 1.87 -2.00
N CYS A 286 -14.81 2.51 -3.17
CA CYS A 286 -14.95 3.95 -3.25
C CYS A 286 -16.20 4.48 -2.52
N PRO A 287 -17.39 3.87 -2.67
CA PRO A 287 -18.55 4.27 -1.88
C PRO A 287 -18.31 4.19 -0.37
N HIS A 288 -17.55 3.19 0.10
CA HIS A 288 -17.25 3.02 1.52
C HIS A 288 -16.26 4.08 2.05
N ALA A 289 -15.40 4.59 1.17
CA ALA A 289 -14.51 5.69 1.49
C ALA A 289 -15.24 7.05 1.50
N SER A 290 -16.35 7.22 0.75
CA SER A 290 -17.12 8.47 0.65
C SER A 290 -17.61 9.03 2.00
N VAL A 291 -18.15 10.25 2.03
CA VAL A 291 -18.75 10.84 3.26
C VAL A 291 -19.73 9.91 3.97
N GLY A 292 -20.64 9.25 3.26
CA GLY A 292 -21.64 8.38 3.90
C GLY A 292 -21.05 7.10 4.48
N GLY A 293 -19.87 6.66 4.01
CA GLY A 293 -19.26 5.40 4.40
C GLY A 293 -19.95 4.16 3.87
N ASP A 294 -21.03 4.34 3.12
CA ASP A 294 -21.93 3.31 2.57
C ASP A 294 -22.39 2.24 3.57
N GLY A 295 -22.46 2.60 4.87
CA GLY A 295 -22.74 1.67 5.97
C GLY A 295 -21.63 0.63 6.24
N HIS A 296 -20.42 0.86 5.73
CA HIS A 296 -19.22 0.09 6.08
C HIS A 296 -18.32 0.85 7.05
N CYS A 297 -18.17 2.17 6.92
CA CYS A 297 -17.62 3.02 7.98
C CYS A 297 -18.74 3.61 8.83
N GLY A 298 -19.25 2.80 9.74
CA GLY A 298 -20.47 3.05 10.51
C GLY A 298 -21.57 2.03 10.21
N THR A 299 -22.77 2.27 10.72
CA THR A 299 -23.90 1.35 10.60
C THR A 299 -24.92 1.74 9.51
N THR A 300 -24.97 3.03 9.17
CA THR A 300 -25.82 3.61 8.11
C THR A 300 -25.12 4.83 7.52
N ASN A 301 -25.70 5.41 6.45
CA ASN A 301 -25.15 6.59 5.79
C ASN A 301 -25.47 7.91 6.49
N CYS A 302 -26.34 7.86 7.51
CA CYS A 302 -26.91 9.06 8.14
C CYS A 302 -25.98 9.78 9.14
N PRO A 303 -25.22 9.09 10.01
CA PRO A 303 -24.36 9.76 10.99
C PRO A 303 -23.38 10.75 10.37
N ALA A 304 -22.54 10.28 9.45
CA ALA A 304 -21.57 11.14 8.78
C ALA A 304 -22.21 12.24 7.92
N TYR A 305 -23.35 11.97 7.26
CA TYR A 305 -24.11 12.99 6.54
C TYR A 305 -24.61 14.10 7.48
N CYS A 306 -25.25 13.74 8.61
CA CYS A 306 -25.78 14.72 9.55
C CYS A 306 -24.67 15.51 10.27
N GLN A 307 -23.52 14.88 10.52
CA GLN A 307 -22.33 15.59 11.04
C GLN A 307 -21.83 16.65 10.05
N LEU A 308 -21.66 16.28 8.77
CA LEU A 308 -21.23 17.22 7.75
C LEU A 308 -22.28 18.32 7.52
N LEU A 309 -23.57 17.98 7.55
CA LEU A 309 -24.66 18.95 7.36
C LEU A 309 -24.66 20.01 8.47
N GLU A 310 -24.51 19.60 9.73
CA GLU A 310 -24.41 20.55 10.84
C GLU A 310 -23.14 21.41 10.74
N ALA A 311 -22.01 20.81 10.35
CA ALA A 311 -20.74 21.51 10.22
C ALA A 311 -20.75 22.56 9.08
N THR A 312 -21.32 22.21 7.92
CA THR A 312 -21.33 23.07 6.73
C THR A 312 -22.50 24.06 6.74
N CYS A 313 -23.67 23.67 7.25
CA CYS A 313 -24.92 24.43 7.14
C CYS A 313 -25.53 24.73 8.52
N ALA A 314 -24.73 25.18 9.49
CA ALA A 314 -25.15 25.29 10.90
C ALA A 314 -26.46 26.10 11.13
N GLU A 315 -26.68 27.19 10.38
CA GLU A 315 -27.91 28.00 10.50
C GLU A 315 -29.14 27.24 9.98
N ASP A 316 -29.05 26.67 8.78
CA ASP A 316 -30.13 25.86 8.19
C ASP A 316 -30.38 24.59 8.99
N PHE A 317 -29.32 23.99 9.54
CA PHE A 317 -29.42 22.84 10.43
C PHE A 317 -30.21 23.18 11.69
N GLY A 318 -29.88 24.27 12.39
CA GLY A 318 -30.55 24.68 13.63
C GLY A 318 -31.99 25.18 13.44
N THR A 319 -32.37 25.58 12.22
CA THR A 319 -33.76 25.92 11.90
C THR A 319 -34.59 24.71 11.48
N THR A 320 -33.96 23.70 10.88
CA THR A 320 -34.64 22.50 10.36
C THR A 320 -34.72 21.38 11.41
N PHE A 321 -33.66 21.20 12.20
CA PHE A 321 -33.51 20.14 13.17
C PHE A 321 -33.28 20.71 14.57
N VAL A 322 -33.87 20.07 15.57
CA VAL A 322 -33.63 20.43 16.97
C VAL A 322 -32.21 20.04 17.40
N ASP A 323 -31.74 18.90 16.92
CA ASP A 323 -30.44 18.32 17.23
C ASP A 323 -30.05 17.23 16.19
N GLN A 324 -28.89 16.63 16.39
CA GLN A 324 -28.41 15.48 15.62
C GLN A 324 -29.40 14.31 15.60
N ALA A 325 -30.10 14.02 16.72
CA ALA A 325 -31.07 12.92 16.74
C ALA A 325 -32.26 13.19 15.82
N GLY A 326 -32.71 14.45 15.74
CA GLY A 326 -33.70 14.91 14.78
C GLY A 326 -33.24 14.72 13.33
N CYS A 327 -31.99 15.08 13.02
CA CYS A 327 -31.43 14.85 11.69
C CYS A 327 -31.36 13.36 11.34
N LEU A 328 -30.87 12.53 12.25
CA LEU A 328 -30.76 11.07 12.04
C LEU A 328 -32.12 10.42 11.76
N ALA A 329 -33.15 10.78 12.53
CA ALA A 329 -34.50 10.26 12.35
C ALA A 329 -35.09 10.65 10.99
N ALA A 330 -34.86 11.90 10.56
CA ALA A 330 -35.29 12.36 9.24
C ALA A 330 -34.51 11.65 8.12
N CYS A 331 -33.20 11.54 8.25
CA CYS A 331 -32.33 10.88 7.28
C CYS A 331 -32.70 9.40 7.07
N ALA A 332 -33.05 8.67 8.14
CA ALA A 332 -33.44 7.26 8.04
C ALA A 332 -34.70 7.01 7.19
N SER A 333 -35.46 8.05 6.84
CA SER A 333 -36.64 7.97 5.96
C SER A 333 -36.34 8.31 4.49
N VAL A 334 -35.08 8.65 4.16
CA VAL A 334 -34.65 9.03 2.82
C VAL A 334 -34.11 7.80 2.08
N ASP A 335 -34.52 7.62 0.82
CA ASP A 335 -33.96 6.58 -0.05
C ASP A 335 -32.43 6.71 -0.13
N GLY A 336 -31.72 5.60 0.08
CA GLY A 336 -30.24 5.57 0.11
C GLY A 336 -29.62 5.77 1.50
N ALA A 337 -30.43 5.82 2.57
CA ALA A 337 -29.94 5.85 3.95
C ALA A 337 -29.31 4.54 4.43
N ASP A 338 -29.73 3.42 3.85
CA ASP A 338 -29.27 2.08 4.20
C ASP A 338 -27.87 1.78 3.65
N LYS A 339 -27.24 0.74 4.22
CA LYS A 339 -25.96 0.18 3.77
C LYS A 339 -26.01 -0.27 2.31
N ASP A 340 -24.86 -0.24 1.62
CA ASP A 340 -24.69 -0.70 0.23
C ASP A 340 -25.60 0.04 -0.77
N SER A 341 -25.88 1.31 -0.51
CA SER A 341 -26.65 2.19 -1.39
C SER A 341 -25.78 2.91 -2.42
N GLY A 342 -24.46 2.82 -2.29
CA GLY A 342 -23.49 3.43 -3.19
C GLY A 342 -23.42 4.96 -3.05
N PHE A 343 -22.32 5.54 -3.55
CA PHE A 343 -22.17 6.96 -3.74
C PHE A 343 -21.05 7.25 -4.75
N SER A 344 -21.31 8.21 -5.65
CA SER A 344 -20.30 8.89 -6.46
C SER A 344 -20.74 10.34 -6.70
N VAL A 345 -19.80 11.21 -7.09
CA VAL A 345 -20.10 12.61 -7.40
C VAL A 345 -20.88 12.79 -8.72
N THR A 346 -21.02 11.72 -9.50
CA THR A 346 -21.84 11.65 -10.72
C THR A 346 -23.26 11.14 -10.46
N VAL A 347 -23.66 11.01 -9.19
CA VAL A 347 -25.03 10.64 -8.78
C VAL A 347 -26.09 11.49 -9.52
N PRO A 348 -27.17 10.87 -10.04
CA PRO A 348 -28.25 11.61 -10.69
C PRO A 348 -29.05 12.47 -9.70
N ASP A 349 -29.65 13.53 -10.22
CA ASP A 349 -30.60 14.36 -9.47
C ASP A 349 -31.80 13.53 -8.97
N GLY A 350 -32.25 13.83 -7.75
CA GLY A 350 -33.40 13.15 -7.15
C GLY A 350 -33.57 13.46 -5.67
N ASN A 351 -34.53 12.77 -5.02
CA ASN A 351 -34.74 12.85 -3.57
C ASN A 351 -34.10 11.64 -2.86
N THR A 352 -32.80 11.49 -3.02
CA THR A 352 -32.01 10.43 -2.37
C THR A 352 -30.98 11.03 -1.42
N LEU A 353 -30.45 10.22 -0.50
CA LEU A 353 -29.38 10.65 0.38
C LEU A 353 -28.10 10.97 -0.39
N GLN A 354 -27.81 10.22 -1.45
CA GLN A 354 -26.65 10.45 -2.32
C GLN A 354 -26.72 11.83 -3.00
N CYS A 355 -27.88 12.20 -3.53
CA CYS A 355 -28.10 13.53 -4.10
C CYS A 355 -27.87 14.63 -3.04
N ARG A 356 -28.33 14.41 -1.80
CA ARG A 356 -28.10 15.35 -0.69
C ARG A 356 -26.63 15.43 -0.30
N ILE A 357 -25.91 14.31 -0.21
CA ILE A 357 -24.46 14.28 0.05
C ILE A 357 -23.73 15.03 -1.06
N ARG A 358 -24.11 14.84 -2.32
CA ARG A 358 -23.52 15.56 -3.47
C ARG A 358 -23.64 17.07 -3.33
N HIS A 359 -24.83 17.58 -3.03
CA HIS A 359 -25.05 19.01 -2.84
C HIS A 359 -24.36 19.55 -1.60
N LEU A 360 -24.33 18.76 -0.52
CA LEU A 360 -23.60 19.13 0.69
C LEU A 360 -22.09 19.24 0.44
N LEU A 361 -21.52 18.35 -0.39
CA LEU A 361 -20.13 18.45 -0.82
C LEU A 361 -19.88 19.71 -1.68
N GLN A 362 -20.82 20.11 -2.52
CA GLN A 362 -20.72 21.38 -3.27
C GLN A 362 -20.71 22.58 -2.34
N ALA A 363 -21.65 22.63 -1.38
CA ALA A 363 -21.73 23.70 -0.38
C ALA A 363 -20.47 23.75 0.53
N THR A 364 -19.87 22.60 0.80
CA THR A 364 -18.58 22.53 1.52
C THR A 364 -17.44 23.08 0.65
N GLY A 365 -17.50 22.87 -0.67
CA GLY A 365 -16.47 23.26 -1.64
C GLY A 365 -16.33 24.76 -1.85
N ASP A 366 -17.41 25.52 -1.72
CA ASP A 366 -17.45 26.99 -1.80
C ASP A 366 -16.76 27.67 -0.58
#